data_AF-A0A286TY48-F1
#
_entry.id   AF-A0A286TY48-F1
#
_cell.length_a   1.000
_cell.length_b   1.000
_cell.length_c   1.000
_cell.angle_alpha   90.00
_cell.angle_beta   90.00
_cell.angle_gamma   90.00
#
_symmetry.space_group_name_H-M   'P 1'
#
loop_
_entity.id
_entity.type
_entity.pdbx_description
1 polymer ?
#
loop_
_entity_poly.entity_id
_entity_poly.type
_entity_poly.pdbx_seq_one_letter_code
_entity_poly.pdbx_strand_id
1 'polypeptide(L)'
;MDKKLDVETIVDHIRNVKDVTLKPITDIVALKISKGPYDSGPENNITKAEQITAEYISENYSTLDEFREKLTILDGGLKGIETFAEMIYQSFISSDHLDFETVKNNISSKKDITLKTITDLVAYKISESSDDQGIDLNFISAQTFVAEYVSKNFRNREALGNKISKLGKDMKGLSAFADIIYNHFVHNNT
;
A
#
# COMPACT_ATOMS: atom_id res chain seq x y z
N MET A 1 -5.38 20.75 18.49
CA MET A 1 -5.63 19.79 17.40
C MET A 1 -4.25 19.33 16.98
N ASP A 2 -3.78 18.25 17.59
CA ASP A 2 -2.40 17.80 17.39
C ASP A 2 -2.25 17.32 15.95
N LYS A 3 -1.29 17.93 15.25
CA LYS A 3 -1.03 17.65 13.85
C LYS A 3 -0.41 16.25 13.80
N LYS A 4 -1.21 15.25 13.45
CA LYS A 4 -0.77 13.87 13.27
C LYS A 4 0.49 13.87 12.39
N LEU A 5 1.50 13.09 12.78
CA LEU A 5 2.72 12.92 12.02
C LEU A 5 2.40 12.54 10.58
N ASP A 6 2.88 13.35 9.66
CA ASP A 6 2.72 13.12 8.24
C ASP A 6 3.72 12.06 7.74
N VAL A 7 3.25 11.13 6.90
CA VAL A 7 4.04 9.99 6.42
C VAL A 7 5.22 10.46 5.58
N GLU A 8 5.01 11.43 4.69
CA GLU A 8 6.05 11.99 3.82
C GLU A 8 7.14 12.67 4.66
N THR A 9 6.74 13.38 5.72
CA THR A 9 7.69 13.95 6.69
C THR A 9 8.56 12.89 7.36
N ILE A 10 8.02 11.72 7.74
CA ILE A 10 8.81 10.64 8.35
C ILE A 10 9.74 9.97 7.32
N VAL A 11 9.24 9.72 6.09
CA VAL A 11 10.07 9.21 4.98
C VAL A 11 11.26 10.14 4.74
N ASP A 12 11.03 11.46 4.75
CA ASP A 12 12.09 12.45 4.62
C ASP A 12 13.11 12.39 5.77
N HIS A 13 12.70 12.05 6.99
CA HIS A 13 13.61 11.86 8.12
C HIS A 13 14.47 10.60 7.95
N ILE A 14 13.90 9.53 7.41
CA ILE A 14 14.61 8.28 7.11
C ILE A 14 15.65 8.52 6.00
N ARG A 15 15.25 9.06 4.85
CA ARG A 15 16.10 9.23 3.66
C ARG A 15 17.25 10.18 3.88
N ASN A 16 17.00 11.28 4.59
CA ASN A 16 18.01 12.29 4.87
C ASN A 16 18.78 12.02 6.18
N VAL A 17 18.54 10.87 6.83
CA VAL A 17 19.19 10.47 8.09
C VAL A 17 19.08 11.58 9.16
N LYS A 18 17.94 12.28 9.18
CA LYS A 18 17.66 13.33 10.18
C LYS A 18 17.39 12.71 11.55
N ASP A 19 17.04 11.42 11.58
CA ASP A 19 16.91 10.61 12.79
C ASP A 19 17.79 9.36 12.66
N VAL A 20 18.79 9.26 13.55
CA VAL A 20 19.77 8.16 13.57
C VAL A 20 19.16 6.81 13.96
N THR A 21 17.97 6.81 14.56
CA THR A 21 17.29 5.58 15.02
C THR A 21 16.37 4.99 13.95
N LEU A 22 15.82 5.83 13.06
CA LEU A 22 14.88 5.38 12.04
C LEU A 22 15.56 4.55 10.95
N LYS A 23 16.74 4.98 10.48
CA LYS A 23 17.43 4.30 9.37
C LYS A 23 17.80 2.83 9.69
N PRO A 24 18.39 2.49 10.86
CA PRO A 24 18.64 1.10 11.23
C PRO A 24 17.36 0.25 11.30
N ILE A 25 16.27 0.80 11.83
CA ILE A 25 14.97 0.10 11.90
C ILE A 25 14.48 -0.21 10.48
N THR A 26 14.47 0.80 9.60
CA THR A 26 14.07 0.65 8.19
C THR A 26 14.94 -0.37 7.45
N ASP A 27 16.25 -0.39 7.71
CA ASP A 27 17.17 -1.36 7.08
C ASP A 27 16.88 -2.80 7.49
N ILE A 28 16.54 -3.03 8.76
CA ILE A 28 16.14 -4.36 9.23
C ILE A 28 14.80 -4.76 8.61
N VAL A 29 13.86 -3.83 8.47
CA VAL A 29 12.58 -4.06 7.80
C VAL A 29 12.81 -4.43 6.32
N ALA A 30 13.67 -3.70 5.60
CA ALA A 30 14.03 -4.00 4.22
C ALA A 30 14.66 -5.40 4.08
N LEU A 31 15.55 -5.76 5.02
CA LEU A 31 16.16 -7.09 5.08
C LEU A 31 15.13 -8.21 5.34
N LYS A 32 14.09 -7.94 6.13
CA LYS A 32 13.00 -8.89 6.36
C LYS A 32 12.15 -9.07 5.11
N ILE A 33 11.80 -7.98 4.42
CA ILE A 33 11.09 -8.02 3.13
C ILE A 33 11.89 -8.85 2.12
N SER A 34 13.20 -8.60 2.00
CA SER A 34 14.06 -9.31 1.02
C SER A 34 14.22 -10.81 1.30
N LYS A 35 13.89 -11.27 2.51
CA LYS A 35 13.92 -12.69 2.90
C LYS A 35 12.53 -13.33 2.86
N GLY A 36 11.48 -12.54 2.61
CA GLY A 36 10.09 -12.95 2.67
C GLY A 36 9.45 -13.09 1.28
N PRO A 37 8.14 -13.40 1.24
CA PRO A 37 7.39 -13.53 -0.01
C PRO A 37 7.09 -12.18 -0.68
N TYR A 38 7.49 -11.07 -0.06
CA TYR A 38 7.28 -9.70 -0.54
C TYR A 38 8.53 -9.10 -1.19
N ASP A 39 9.58 -9.90 -1.40
CA ASP A 39 10.79 -9.48 -2.10
C ASP A 39 10.46 -9.06 -3.53
N SER A 40 10.86 -7.84 -3.88
CA SER A 40 10.67 -7.22 -5.20
C SER A 40 11.96 -6.58 -5.72
N GLY A 41 13.11 -6.99 -5.17
CA GLY A 41 14.42 -6.46 -5.50
C GLY A 41 14.89 -5.35 -4.54
N PRO A 42 16.22 -5.09 -4.47
CA PRO A 42 16.80 -4.27 -3.40
C PRO A 42 16.23 -2.86 -3.29
N GLU A 43 16.10 -2.13 -4.40
CA GLU A 43 15.61 -0.74 -4.42
C GLU A 43 14.13 -0.64 -4.03
N ASN A 44 13.31 -1.56 -4.54
CA ASN A 44 11.90 -1.64 -4.20
C ASN A 44 11.69 -2.02 -2.73
N ASN A 45 12.49 -2.94 -2.20
CA ASN A 45 12.40 -3.36 -0.81
C ASN A 45 12.78 -2.22 0.16
N ILE A 46 13.78 -1.40 -0.19
CA ILE A 46 14.14 -0.21 0.59
C ILE A 46 13.00 0.80 0.57
N THR A 47 12.51 1.15 -0.62
CA THR A 47 11.41 2.12 -0.77
C THR A 47 10.16 1.65 -0.02
N LYS A 48 9.85 0.35 -0.09
CA LYS A 48 8.74 -0.26 0.66
C LYS A 48 8.98 -0.21 2.17
N ALA A 49 10.18 -0.54 2.64
CA ALA A 49 10.52 -0.47 4.05
C ALA A 49 10.39 0.95 4.62
N GLU A 50 10.82 1.97 3.87
CA GLU A 50 10.67 3.38 4.24
C GLU A 50 9.19 3.73 4.45
N GLN A 51 8.35 3.34 3.48
CA GLN A 51 6.92 3.62 3.51
C GLN A 51 6.23 2.95 4.70
N ILE A 52 6.43 1.63 4.89
CA ILE A 52 5.75 0.91 5.98
C ILE A 52 6.26 1.32 7.37
N THR A 53 7.53 1.71 7.48
CA THR A 53 8.09 2.27 8.72
C THR A 53 7.40 3.60 9.04
N ALA A 54 7.32 4.50 8.06
CA ALA A 54 6.69 5.80 8.23
C ALA A 54 5.19 5.69 8.55
N GLU A 55 4.49 4.80 7.88
CA GLU A 55 3.07 4.52 8.13
C GLU A 55 2.84 3.98 9.53
N TYR A 56 3.61 2.96 9.95
CA TYR A 56 3.50 2.40 11.29
C TYR A 56 3.72 3.47 12.35
N ILE A 57 4.74 4.32 12.19
CA ILE A 57 5.02 5.38 13.16
C ILE A 57 3.90 6.42 13.20
N SER A 58 3.43 6.88 12.03
CA SER A 58 2.32 7.83 11.92
C SER A 58 1.02 7.30 12.53
N GLU A 59 0.80 5.99 12.47
CA GLU A 59 -0.41 5.36 13.00
C GLU A 59 -0.37 5.15 14.52
N ASN A 60 0.81 4.87 15.07
CA ASN A 60 0.95 4.48 16.47
C ASN A 60 1.47 5.61 17.38
N TYR A 61 2.00 6.70 16.81
CA TYR A 61 2.60 7.80 17.57
C TYR A 61 2.13 9.16 17.06
N SER A 62 1.93 10.09 17.99
CA SER A 62 1.53 11.45 17.68
C SER A 62 2.74 12.32 17.27
N THR A 63 3.92 12.02 17.82
CA THR A 63 5.18 12.74 17.54
C THR A 63 6.37 11.77 17.45
N LEU A 64 7.47 12.23 16.83
CA LEU A 64 8.71 11.43 16.77
C LEU A 64 9.36 11.29 18.14
N ASP A 65 9.15 12.25 19.04
CA ASP A 65 9.65 12.18 20.41
C ASP A 65 8.94 11.08 21.21
N GLU A 66 7.62 10.92 21.04
CA GLU A 66 6.86 9.81 21.64
C GLU A 66 7.37 8.44 21.15
N PHE A 67 7.66 8.34 19.84
CA PHE A 67 8.29 7.16 19.27
C PHE A 67 9.67 6.88 19.90
N ARG A 68 10.52 7.89 20.05
CA ARG A 68 11.86 7.78 20.65
C ARG A 68 11.80 7.39 22.12
N GLU A 69 10.84 7.92 22.87
CA GLU A 69 10.60 7.51 24.26
C GLU A 69 10.26 6.03 24.34
N LYS A 70 9.39 5.53 23.46
CA LYS A 70 9.09 4.09 23.38
C LYS A 70 10.29 3.25 22.97
N LEU A 71 11.10 3.71 22.03
CA LEU A 71 12.35 3.04 21.66
C LEU A 71 13.32 2.95 22.85
N THR A 72 13.41 4.03 23.63
CA THR A 72 14.26 4.09 24.84
C THR A 72 13.78 3.13 25.92
N ILE A 73 12.46 2.97 26.10
CA ILE A 73 11.87 2.00 27.04
C ILE A 73 12.24 0.55 26.67
N LEU A 74 12.42 0.25 25.37
CA LEU A 74 12.85 -1.07 24.88
C LEU A 74 14.38 -1.24 24.91
N ASP A 75 15.04 -0.65 25.91
CA ASP A 75 16.51 -0.67 26.11
C ASP A 75 17.32 0.17 25.11
N GLY A 76 16.66 0.92 24.20
CA GLY A 76 17.23 1.98 23.33
C GLY A 76 18.36 1.58 22.36
N GLY A 77 18.96 0.42 22.56
CA GLY A 77 20.07 -0.14 21.79
C GLY A 77 19.58 -1.12 20.72
N LEU A 78 20.50 -1.98 20.28
CA LEU A 78 20.28 -2.87 19.14
C LEU A 78 19.03 -3.76 19.28
N LYS A 79 18.75 -4.27 20.49
CA LYS A 79 17.56 -5.09 20.76
C LYS A 79 16.25 -4.32 20.62
N GLY A 80 16.21 -3.05 21.04
CA GLY A 80 15.03 -2.20 20.89
C GLY A 80 14.75 -1.90 19.42
N ILE A 81 15.80 -1.61 18.66
CA ILE A 81 15.76 -1.43 17.20
C ILE A 81 15.22 -2.69 16.50
N GLU A 82 15.76 -3.86 16.83
CA GLU A 82 15.30 -5.14 16.26
C GLU A 82 13.83 -5.45 16.62
N THR A 83 13.44 -5.18 17.86
CA THR A 83 12.06 -5.39 18.33
C THR A 83 11.09 -4.49 17.59
N PHE A 84 11.41 -3.21 17.41
CA PHE A 84 10.58 -2.29 16.64
C PHE A 84 10.48 -2.68 15.16
N ALA A 85 11.60 -3.06 14.55
CA ALA A 85 11.59 -3.53 13.17
C ALA A 85 10.73 -4.81 13.02
N GLU A 86 10.75 -5.71 13.99
CA GLU A 86 9.84 -6.87 14.02
C GLU A 86 8.38 -6.45 14.15
N MET A 87 8.05 -5.52 15.06
CA MET A 87 6.68 -5.02 15.21
C MET A 87 6.14 -4.37 13.93
N ILE A 88 6.96 -3.56 13.26
CA ILE A 88 6.62 -2.92 11.97
C ILE A 88 6.40 -4.00 10.91
N TYR A 89 7.32 -4.95 10.77
CA TYR A 89 7.20 -6.01 9.76
C TYR A 89 5.99 -6.91 10.03
N GLN A 90 5.73 -7.27 11.29
CA GLN A 90 4.54 -8.04 11.67
C GLN A 90 3.25 -7.26 11.38
N SER A 91 3.22 -5.95 11.68
CA SER A 91 2.10 -5.09 11.31
C SER A 91 1.89 -5.07 9.80
N PHE A 92 2.97 -4.99 9.01
CA PHE A 92 2.90 -5.02 7.55
C PHE A 92 2.35 -6.35 7.02
N ILE A 93 2.89 -7.50 7.45
CA ILE A 93 2.44 -8.81 6.92
C ILE A 93 1.07 -9.24 7.43
N SER A 94 0.64 -8.72 8.60
CA SER A 94 -0.69 -8.96 9.15
C SER A 94 -1.73 -7.98 8.61
N SER A 95 -1.31 -6.78 8.22
CA SER A 95 -2.14 -5.87 7.45
C SER A 95 -2.34 -6.47 6.07
N ASP A 96 -3.60 -6.61 5.65
CA ASP A 96 -3.93 -7.01 4.28
C ASP A 96 -3.65 -5.82 3.34
N HIS A 97 -2.37 -5.43 3.28
CA HIS A 97 -1.88 -4.18 2.70
C HIS A 97 -2.04 -4.23 1.20
N LEU A 98 -2.60 -3.16 0.65
CA LEU A 98 -2.89 -3.06 -0.78
C LEU A 98 -1.80 -2.29 -1.51
N ASP A 99 -0.54 -2.72 -1.46
CA ASP A 99 0.48 -2.14 -2.34
C ASP A 99 0.27 -2.57 -3.82
N PHE A 100 0.91 -1.86 -4.77
CA PHE A 100 0.70 -2.08 -6.20
C PHE A 100 0.91 -3.54 -6.61
N GLU A 101 2.04 -4.12 -6.24
CA GLU A 101 2.38 -5.51 -6.60
C GLU A 101 1.45 -6.51 -5.91
N THR A 102 1.06 -6.25 -4.67
CA THR A 102 0.12 -7.10 -3.93
C THR A 102 -1.26 -7.09 -4.59
N VAL A 103 -1.78 -5.91 -4.95
CA VAL A 103 -3.06 -5.78 -5.66
C VAL A 103 -2.99 -6.47 -7.02
N LYS A 104 -1.94 -6.18 -7.80
CA LYS A 104 -1.73 -6.76 -9.13
C LYS A 104 -1.63 -8.28 -9.09
N ASN A 105 -0.87 -8.82 -8.13
CA ASN A 105 -0.74 -10.26 -7.92
C ASN A 105 -2.06 -10.90 -7.46
N ASN A 106 -2.80 -10.24 -6.57
CA ASN A 106 -4.09 -10.73 -6.11
C ASN A 106 -5.13 -10.84 -7.25
N ILE A 107 -5.07 -9.90 -8.21
CA ILE A 107 -5.87 -9.93 -9.43
C ILE A 107 -5.40 -11.06 -10.37
N SER A 108 -4.09 -11.12 -10.68
CA SER A 108 -3.54 -12.09 -11.65
C SER A 108 -3.71 -13.53 -11.19
N SER A 109 -3.48 -13.80 -9.91
CA SER A 109 -3.59 -15.13 -9.32
C SER A 109 -5.01 -15.48 -8.88
N LYS A 110 -6.01 -14.61 -9.14
CA LYS A 110 -7.41 -14.78 -8.74
C LYS A 110 -7.62 -15.05 -7.24
N LYS A 111 -6.69 -14.56 -6.40
CA LYS A 111 -6.78 -14.70 -4.93
C LYS A 111 -7.82 -13.76 -4.34
N ASP A 112 -8.05 -12.62 -4.98
CA ASP A 112 -9.07 -11.66 -4.59
C ASP A 112 -10.16 -11.57 -5.67
N ILE A 113 -11.30 -12.20 -5.41
CA ILE A 113 -12.47 -12.20 -6.31
C ILE A 113 -13.05 -10.78 -6.46
N THR A 114 -13.01 -9.97 -5.40
CA THR A 114 -13.51 -8.58 -5.43
C THR A 114 -12.68 -7.73 -6.38
N LEU A 115 -11.35 -7.74 -6.20
CA LEU A 115 -10.43 -7.01 -7.08
C LEU A 115 -10.48 -7.54 -8.52
N LYS A 116 -10.59 -8.86 -8.69
CA LYS A 116 -10.75 -9.47 -10.02
C LYS A 116 -12.03 -9.01 -10.71
N THR A 117 -13.16 -8.99 -10.00
CA THR A 117 -14.45 -8.55 -10.54
C THR A 117 -14.41 -7.07 -10.94
N ILE A 118 -13.82 -6.22 -10.10
CA ILE A 118 -13.62 -4.80 -10.43
C ILE A 118 -12.75 -4.67 -11.69
N THR A 119 -11.68 -5.45 -11.79
CA THR A 119 -10.79 -5.45 -12.97
C THR A 119 -11.54 -5.88 -14.23
N ASP A 120 -12.37 -6.90 -14.15
CA ASP A 120 -13.17 -7.36 -15.30
C ASP A 120 -14.17 -6.30 -15.75
N LEU A 121 -14.78 -5.58 -14.81
CA LEU A 121 -15.69 -4.47 -15.12
C LEU A 121 -14.96 -3.29 -15.77
N VAL A 122 -13.75 -2.96 -15.32
CA VAL A 122 -12.92 -1.93 -15.96
C VAL A 122 -12.48 -2.38 -17.36
N ALA A 123 -12.04 -3.63 -17.52
CA ALA A 123 -11.65 -4.18 -18.83
C ALA A 123 -12.83 -4.18 -19.82
N TYR A 124 -14.03 -4.54 -19.34
CA TYR A 124 -15.26 -4.47 -20.12
C TYR A 124 -15.54 -3.04 -20.60
N LYS A 125 -15.39 -2.04 -19.73
CA LYS A 125 -15.56 -0.63 -20.11
C LYS A 125 -14.54 -0.15 -21.14
N ILE A 126 -13.28 -0.57 -21.02
CA ILE A 126 -12.26 -0.29 -22.05
C ILE A 126 -12.67 -0.92 -23.39
N SER A 127 -13.22 -2.13 -23.38
CA SER A 127 -13.70 -2.78 -24.62
C SER A 127 -14.90 -2.07 -25.27
N GLU A 128 -15.63 -1.26 -24.51
CA GLU A 128 -16.73 -0.43 -25.03
C GLU A 128 -16.27 0.99 -25.43
N SER A 129 -14.98 1.32 -25.31
CA SER A 129 -14.44 2.65 -25.57
C SER A 129 -13.58 2.71 -26.84
N SER A 130 -13.11 3.91 -27.18
CA SER A 130 -12.13 4.12 -28.25
C SER A 130 -10.75 3.54 -27.93
N ASP A 131 -10.51 3.13 -26.69
CA ASP A 131 -9.25 2.58 -26.20
C ASP A 131 -9.21 1.05 -26.27
N ASP A 132 -10.20 0.42 -26.91
CA ASP A 132 -10.23 -1.03 -27.11
C ASP A 132 -9.00 -1.51 -27.90
N GLN A 133 -8.22 -2.38 -27.28
CA GLN A 133 -7.04 -3.02 -27.86
C GLN A 133 -7.19 -4.55 -27.93
N GLY A 134 -8.40 -5.06 -27.73
CA GLY A 134 -8.69 -6.48 -27.63
C GLY A 134 -8.59 -7.02 -26.20
N ILE A 135 -9.25 -8.15 -25.98
CA ILE A 135 -9.56 -8.71 -24.65
C ILE A 135 -8.33 -8.79 -23.74
N ASP A 136 -7.22 -9.34 -24.23
CA ASP A 136 -6.02 -9.54 -23.41
C ASP A 136 -5.36 -8.22 -23.01
N LEU A 137 -5.23 -7.28 -23.96
CA LEU A 137 -4.64 -5.97 -23.71
C LEU A 137 -5.54 -5.12 -22.80
N ASN A 138 -6.86 -5.17 -22.99
CA ASN A 138 -7.81 -4.48 -22.13
C ASN A 138 -7.73 -4.99 -20.68
N PHE A 139 -7.57 -6.30 -20.48
CA PHE A 139 -7.40 -6.86 -19.14
C PHE A 139 -6.07 -6.44 -18.50
N ILE A 140 -4.96 -6.46 -19.24
CA ILE A 140 -3.65 -6.01 -18.73
C ILE A 140 -3.69 -4.53 -18.33
N SER A 141 -4.29 -3.70 -19.18
CA SER A 141 -4.52 -2.28 -18.92
C SER A 141 -5.37 -2.11 -17.65
N ALA A 142 -6.55 -2.71 -17.60
CA ALA A 142 -7.44 -2.65 -16.45
C ALA A 142 -6.75 -3.11 -15.16
N GLN A 143 -6.01 -4.22 -15.20
CA GLN A 143 -5.27 -4.73 -14.05
C GLN A 143 -4.27 -3.70 -13.52
N THR A 144 -3.52 -3.06 -14.42
CA THR A 144 -2.53 -2.05 -14.05
C THR A 144 -3.22 -0.85 -13.41
N PHE A 145 -4.27 -0.31 -14.02
CA PHE A 145 -4.98 0.86 -13.49
C PHE A 145 -5.70 0.58 -12.17
N VAL A 146 -6.31 -0.59 -12.02
CA VAL A 146 -6.91 -0.99 -10.74
C VAL A 146 -5.83 -1.11 -9.68
N ALA A 147 -4.68 -1.73 -9.98
CA ALA A 147 -3.57 -1.84 -9.04
C ALA A 147 -3.02 -0.47 -8.62
N GLU A 148 -2.81 0.46 -9.56
CA GLU A 148 -2.36 1.82 -9.25
C GLU A 148 -3.38 2.59 -8.43
N TYR A 149 -4.65 2.59 -8.86
CA TYR A 149 -5.69 3.34 -8.17
C TYR A 149 -5.89 2.82 -6.75
N VAL A 150 -6.01 1.50 -6.60
CA VAL A 150 -6.27 0.89 -5.29
C VAL A 150 -5.09 1.16 -4.34
N SER A 151 -3.86 0.95 -4.80
CA SER A 151 -2.68 1.13 -3.93
C SER A 151 -2.41 2.56 -3.51
N LYS A 152 -2.76 3.54 -4.36
CA LYS A 152 -2.64 4.97 -4.02
C LYS A 152 -3.74 5.45 -3.07
N ASN A 153 -4.92 4.82 -3.08
CA ASN A 153 -6.10 5.34 -2.38
C ASN A 153 -6.50 4.53 -1.14
N PHE A 154 -6.04 3.28 -1.01
CA PHE A 154 -6.44 2.39 0.08
C PHE A 154 -5.23 1.70 0.69
N ARG A 155 -5.09 1.82 2.00
CA ARG A 155 -4.02 1.16 2.75
C ARG A 155 -4.24 -0.34 2.85
N ASN A 156 -5.47 -0.75 3.14
CA ASN A 156 -5.81 -2.14 3.38
C ASN A 156 -7.20 -2.49 2.83
N ARG A 157 -7.52 -3.79 2.82
CA ARG A 157 -8.81 -4.28 2.33
C ARG A 157 -10.01 -3.81 3.12
N GLU A 158 -9.87 -3.53 4.41
CA GLU A 158 -10.99 -2.98 5.19
C GLU A 158 -11.39 -1.59 4.67
N ALA A 159 -10.41 -0.71 4.45
CA ALA A 159 -10.65 0.62 3.89
C ALA A 159 -11.26 0.55 2.49
N LEU A 160 -10.76 -0.34 1.63
CA LEU A 160 -11.32 -0.59 0.30
C LEU A 160 -12.77 -1.12 0.39
N GLY A 161 -13.01 -2.13 1.21
CA GLY A 161 -14.32 -2.73 1.40
C GLY A 161 -15.36 -1.74 1.95
N ASN A 162 -14.94 -0.87 2.87
CA ASN A 162 -15.76 0.22 3.40
C ASN A 162 -16.14 1.23 2.31
N LYS A 163 -15.20 1.57 1.40
CA LYS A 163 -15.50 2.46 0.27
C LYS A 163 -16.49 1.83 -0.70
N ILE A 164 -16.28 0.57 -1.09
CA ILE A 164 -17.17 -0.17 -2.00
C ILE A 164 -18.58 -0.26 -1.38
N SER A 165 -18.68 -0.62 -0.10
CA SER A 165 -19.96 -0.77 0.60
C SER A 165 -20.75 0.53 0.67
N LYS A 166 -20.08 1.68 0.78
CA LYS A 166 -20.71 3.02 0.73
C LYS A 166 -21.29 3.36 -0.65
N LEU A 167 -20.76 2.77 -1.72
CA LEU A 167 -21.25 2.99 -3.09
C LEU A 167 -22.46 2.11 -3.42
N GLY A 168 -22.60 0.97 -2.74
CA GLY A 168 -23.73 0.07 -2.88
C GLY A 168 -23.42 -1.32 -2.35
N LYS A 169 -24.46 -2.14 -2.19
CA LYS A 169 -24.29 -3.56 -1.86
C LYS A 169 -23.96 -4.37 -3.11
N ASP A 170 -23.19 -5.44 -2.91
CA ASP A 170 -22.90 -6.45 -3.91
C ASP A 170 -22.41 -5.84 -5.24
N MET A 171 -22.95 -6.32 -6.36
CA MET A 171 -22.54 -5.90 -7.70
C MET A 171 -22.74 -4.39 -7.98
N LYS A 172 -23.70 -3.75 -7.31
CA LYS A 172 -23.92 -2.30 -7.47
C LYS A 172 -22.73 -1.51 -6.95
N GLY A 173 -22.20 -1.88 -5.78
CA GLY A 173 -21.01 -1.25 -5.20
C GLY A 173 -19.78 -1.47 -6.06
N LEU A 174 -19.59 -2.71 -6.56
CA LEU A 174 -18.46 -3.07 -7.44
C LEU A 174 -18.51 -2.30 -8.76
N SER A 175 -19.67 -2.23 -9.41
CA SER A 175 -19.85 -1.49 -10.66
C SER A 175 -19.58 0.00 -10.48
N ALA A 176 -20.16 0.62 -9.44
CA ALA A 176 -19.94 2.03 -9.15
C ALA A 176 -18.47 2.34 -8.81
N PHE A 177 -17.77 1.42 -8.16
CA PHE A 177 -16.34 1.57 -7.90
C PHE A 177 -15.51 1.41 -9.18
N ALA A 178 -15.85 0.46 -10.05
CA ALA A 178 -15.23 0.32 -11.36
C ALA A 178 -15.43 1.55 -12.24
N ASP A 179 -16.61 2.21 -12.18
CA ASP A 179 -16.85 3.49 -12.86
C ASP A 179 -15.87 4.58 -12.39
N ILE A 180 -15.62 4.67 -11.07
CA ILE A 180 -14.67 5.63 -10.51
C ILE A 180 -13.26 5.39 -11.05
N ILE A 181 -12.80 4.13 -11.07
CA ILE A 181 -11.47 3.78 -11.57
C ILE A 181 -11.36 4.07 -13.07
N TYR A 182 -12.36 3.64 -13.85
CA TYR A 182 -12.36 3.86 -15.30
C TYR A 182 -12.37 5.35 -15.64
N ASN A 183 -13.16 6.16 -14.94
CA ASN A 183 -13.14 7.61 -15.13
C ASN A 183 -11.76 8.19 -14.80
N HIS A 184 -11.10 7.72 -13.74
CA HIS A 184 -9.73 8.15 -13.42
C HIS A 184 -8.73 7.73 -14.51
N PHE A 185 -8.90 6.57 -15.14
CA PHE A 185 -8.11 6.13 -16.29
C PHE A 185 -8.29 7.08 -17.49
N VAL A 186 -9.54 7.37 -17.88
CA VAL A 186 -9.83 8.24 -19.04
C VAL A 186 -9.24 9.64 -18.86
N HIS A 187 -9.38 10.24 -17.67
CA HIS A 187 -8.90 11.60 -17.42
C HIS A 187 -7.37 11.70 -17.29
N ASN A 188 -6.66 10.60 -17.02
CA ASN A 188 -5.21 10.57 -16.97
C ASN A 188 -4.55 10.28 -18.33
N ASN A 189 -5.33 9.93 -19.36
CA ASN A 189 -4.86 9.66 -20.73
C ASN A 189 -5.13 10.82 -21.71
N THR A 190 -5.58 11.97 -21.21
CA THR A 190 -5.78 13.23 -21.95
C THR A 190 -4.85 14.32 -21.44
#